data_AF-A0A3A5A959-F1
#
_entry.id   AF-A0A3A5A959-F1
#
_cell.length_a   1.000
_cell.length_b   1.000
_cell.length_c   1.000
_cell.angle_alpha   90.00
_cell.angle_beta   90.00
_cell.angle_gamma   90.00
#
_symmetry.space_group_name_H-M   'P 1'
#
loop_
_entity.id
_entity.type
_entity.pdbx_description
1 polymer ?
#
loop_
_entity_poly.entity_id
_entity_poly.type
_entity_poly.pdbx_seq_one_letter_code
_entity_poly.pdbx_strand_id
1 'polypeptide(L)'
;MKKIDDQILLKMIEEGIPQNDIAAHFGVTPGAITHAKNKIIAAMNVPESFKSLTNKEQAFVLARAEGKTQTQAALASYECGSMDSAKNIGYQLGRRTDIQKAISELMEEERIGRRHRIKRLRDHIDNMTDRQASLKGIDIANRMEGIYIEKQVTMSVDYGELLETHADLVARKRQLMDELGITEKDIEGEGKKHPICQSSAGRSKTPKTLYG
;
A
#
# COMPACT_ATOMS: atom_id res chain seq x y z
N MET A 1 43.14 10.36 -3.92
CA MET A 1 42.43 9.06 -3.80
C MET A 1 42.86 8.21 -4.99
N LYS A 2 43.48 7.05 -4.79
CA LYS A 2 43.90 6.19 -5.92
C LYS A 2 42.64 5.62 -6.58
N LYS A 3 42.56 5.70 -7.92
CA LYS A 3 41.41 5.20 -8.67
C LYS A 3 41.60 3.71 -8.92
N ILE A 4 40.63 2.89 -8.52
CA ILE A 4 40.61 1.45 -8.82
C ILE A 4 40.00 1.30 -10.21
N ASP A 5 40.61 0.48 -11.06
CA ASP A 5 40.06 0.15 -12.37
C ASP A 5 39.15 -1.09 -12.23
N ASP A 6 37.86 -0.88 -12.48
CA ASP A 6 36.82 -1.91 -12.28
C ASP A 6 37.05 -3.13 -13.20
N GLN A 7 37.60 -2.94 -14.40
CA GLN A 7 37.84 -4.05 -15.34
C GLN A 7 38.99 -4.95 -14.90
N ILE A 8 40.07 -4.35 -14.39
CA ILE A 8 41.23 -5.09 -13.88
C ILE A 8 40.86 -5.79 -12.57
N LEU A 9 40.08 -5.13 -11.72
CA LEU A 9 39.58 -5.72 -10.48
C LEU A 9 38.73 -6.98 -10.74
N LEU A 10 37.83 -6.94 -11.73
CA LEU A 10 37.02 -8.10 -12.11
C LEU A 10 37.89 -9.28 -12.57
N LYS A 11 38.87 -9.03 -13.45
CA LYS A 11 39.79 -10.07 -13.94
C LYS A 11 40.55 -10.75 -12.79
N MET A 12 41.09 -9.98 -11.86
CA MET A 12 41.80 -10.53 -10.70
C MET A 12 40.90 -11.35 -9.76
N ILE A 13 39.62 -10.98 -9.66
CA ILE A 13 38.62 -11.74 -8.89
C ILE A 13 38.29 -13.05 -9.60
N GLU A 14 38.15 -13.05 -10.93
CA GLU A 14 37.91 -14.25 -11.75
C GLU A 14 39.10 -15.22 -11.73
N GLU A 15 40.33 -14.70 -11.70
CA GLU A 15 41.57 -15.46 -11.54
C GLU A 15 41.75 -16.05 -10.13
N GLY A 16 40.89 -15.69 -9.17
CA GLY A 16 40.90 -16.23 -7.81
C GLY A 16 41.99 -15.63 -6.92
N ILE A 17 42.56 -14.48 -7.27
CA ILE A 17 43.59 -13.81 -6.48
C ILE A 17 43.00 -13.34 -5.14
N PRO A 18 43.67 -13.57 -4.00
CA PRO A 18 43.17 -13.13 -2.70
C PRO A 18 43.13 -11.60 -2.60
N GLN A 19 42.12 -11.07 -1.90
CA GLN A 19 41.85 -9.63 -1.84
C GLN A 19 43.01 -8.79 -1.27
N ASN A 20 43.86 -9.39 -0.42
CA ASN A 20 45.03 -8.73 0.15
C ASN A 20 46.08 -8.41 -0.93
N ASP A 21 46.26 -9.31 -1.89
CA ASP A 21 47.24 -9.15 -2.98
C ASP A 21 46.72 -8.15 -4.02
N ILE A 22 45.41 -8.17 -4.28
CA ILE A 22 44.74 -7.16 -5.11
C ILE A 22 44.89 -5.77 -4.48
N ALA A 23 44.71 -5.66 -3.16
CA ALA A 23 44.88 -4.41 -2.43
C ALA A 23 46.33 -3.89 -2.51
N ALA A 24 47.32 -4.79 -2.43
CA ALA A 24 48.74 -4.46 -2.63
C ALA A 24 49.01 -3.98 -4.06
N HIS A 25 48.45 -4.63 -5.08
CA HIS A 25 48.60 -4.25 -6.49
C HIS A 25 48.09 -2.83 -6.78
N PHE A 26 46.91 -2.46 -6.26
CA PHE A 26 46.36 -1.10 -6.41
C PHE A 26 46.91 -0.11 -5.36
N GLY A 27 47.67 -0.60 -4.38
CA GLY A 27 48.18 0.17 -3.24
C GLY A 27 47.07 0.87 -2.44
N VAL A 28 45.96 0.17 -2.22
CA VAL A 28 44.78 0.61 -1.44
C VAL A 28 44.57 -0.34 -0.26
N THR A 29 43.64 -0.01 0.64
CA THR A 29 43.28 -0.91 1.76
C THR A 29 42.39 -2.07 1.27
N PRO A 30 42.45 -3.27 1.90
CA PRO A 30 41.56 -4.39 1.56
C PRO A 30 40.06 -4.04 1.65
N GLY A 31 39.70 -3.13 2.56
CA GLY A 31 38.33 -2.62 2.67
C GLY A 31 37.88 -1.87 1.41
N ALA A 32 38.76 -1.08 0.79
CA ALA A 32 38.44 -0.38 -0.46
C ALA A 32 38.16 -1.35 -1.61
N ILE A 33 38.90 -2.47 -1.69
CA ILE A 33 38.65 -3.54 -2.66
C ILE A 33 37.30 -4.22 -2.39
N THR A 34 36.95 -4.48 -1.13
CA THR A 34 35.66 -5.07 -0.76
C THR A 34 34.49 -4.18 -1.20
N HIS A 35 34.58 -2.86 -0.92
CA HIS A 35 33.57 -1.91 -1.35
C HIS A 35 33.46 -1.81 -2.88
N ALA A 36 34.59 -1.76 -3.59
CA ALA A 36 34.61 -1.72 -5.06
C ALA A 36 33.99 -3.00 -5.66
N LYS A 37 34.38 -4.17 -5.16
CA LYS A 37 33.83 -5.47 -5.56
C LYS A 37 32.31 -5.51 -5.38
N ASN A 38 31.81 -5.14 -4.20
CA ASN A 38 30.37 -5.17 -3.93
C ASN A 38 29.60 -4.24 -4.85
N LYS A 39 30.16 -3.06 -5.15
CA LYS A 39 29.56 -2.10 -6.08
C LYS A 39 29.48 -2.68 -7.51
N ILE A 40 30.54 -3.33 -7.99
CA ILE A 40 30.56 -3.94 -9.32
C ILE A 40 29.58 -5.09 -9.41
N ILE A 41 29.55 -5.99 -8.42
CA ILE A 41 28.63 -7.14 -8.40
C ILE A 41 27.18 -6.65 -8.37
N ALA A 42 26.86 -5.65 -7.55
CA ALA A 42 25.53 -5.05 -7.51
C ALA A 42 25.14 -4.43 -8.87
N ALA A 43 26.08 -3.82 -9.58
CA ALA A 43 25.83 -3.27 -10.92
C ALA A 43 25.68 -4.35 -12.01
N MET A 44 26.39 -5.48 -11.89
CA MET A 44 26.30 -6.60 -12.84
C MET A 44 25.00 -7.38 -12.70
N ASN A 45 24.54 -7.60 -11.47
CA ASN A 45 23.36 -8.41 -11.16
C ASN A 45 22.03 -7.73 -11.48
N VAL A 46 22.05 -6.48 -11.95
CA VAL A 46 20.83 -5.78 -12.36
C VAL A 46 20.11 -6.59 -13.46
N PRO A 47 18.81 -6.92 -13.29
CA PRO A 47 18.06 -7.74 -14.23
C PRO A 47 18.05 -7.18 -15.65
N GLU A 48 18.03 -8.07 -16.65
CA GLU A 48 17.99 -7.66 -18.06
C GLU A 48 16.76 -6.80 -18.37
N SER A 49 15.61 -7.13 -17.78
CA SER A 49 14.37 -6.37 -17.97
C SER A 49 14.48 -4.94 -17.43
N PHE A 50 15.37 -4.69 -16.45
CA PHE A 50 15.61 -3.35 -15.93
C PHE A 50 16.50 -2.53 -16.89
N LYS A 51 17.52 -3.17 -17.49
CA LYS A 51 18.45 -2.54 -18.44
C LYS A 51 17.76 -2.08 -19.73
N SER A 52 16.71 -2.78 -20.16
CA SER A 52 15.93 -2.40 -21.36
C SER A 52 15.09 -1.12 -21.20
N LEU A 53 14.87 -0.66 -19.97
CA LEU A 53 14.03 0.50 -19.69
C LEU A 53 14.77 1.82 -19.87
N THR A 54 14.02 2.89 -20.13
CA THR A 54 14.58 4.25 -20.17
C THR A 54 15.00 4.72 -18.77
N ASN A 55 15.93 5.68 -18.69
CA ASN A 55 16.43 6.19 -17.40
C ASN A 55 15.32 6.68 -16.45
N LYS A 56 14.26 7.29 -16.99
CA LYS A 56 13.11 7.75 -16.18
C LYS A 56 12.28 6.59 -15.66
N GLU A 57 12.05 5.57 -16.50
CA GLU A 57 11.35 4.34 -16.10
C GLU A 57 12.15 3.56 -15.07
N GLN A 58 13.48 3.49 -15.21
CA GLN A 58 14.36 2.88 -14.22
C GLN A 58 14.25 3.58 -12.86
N ALA A 59 14.28 4.92 -12.83
CA ALA A 59 14.07 5.69 -11.61
C ALA A 59 12.68 5.43 -11.00
N PHE A 60 11.64 5.30 -11.84
CA PHE A 60 10.30 4.92 -11.39
C PHE A 60 10.27 3.52 -10.76
N VAL A 61 10.91 2.53 -11.39
CA VAL A 61 11.01 1.14 -10.90
C VAL A 61 11.75 1.09 -9.57
N LEU A 62 12.87 1.80 -9.44
CA LEU A 62 13.63 1.89 -8.19
C LEU A 62 12.78 2.50 -7.07
N ALA A 63 12.12 3.63 -7.33
CA ALA A 63 11.21 4.25 -6.36
C ALA A 63 10.05 3.33 -5.94
N ARG A 64 9.54 2.50 -6.86
CA ARG A 64 8.53 1.48 -6.55
C ARG A 64 9.08 0.35 -5.69
N ALA A 65 10.30 -0.10 -5.95
CA ALA A 65 10.96 -1.12 -5.15
C ALA A 65 11.28 -0.64 -3.72
N GLU A 66 11.57 0.64 -3.54
CA GLU A 66 11.68 1.30 -2.22
C GLU A 66 10.34 1.37 -1.46
N GLY A 67 9.23 1.03 -2.09
CA GLY A 67 7.89 1.00 -1.47
C GLY A 67 7.06 2.28 -1.65
N LYS A 68 7.50 3.24 -2.46
CA LYS A 68 6.70 4.45 -2.76
C LYS A 68 5.44 4.09 -3.55
N THR A 69 4.37 4.87 -3.36
CA THR A 69 3.14 4.71 -4.15
C THR A 69 3.38 5.04 -5.62
N GLN A 70 2.52 4.59 -6.54
CA GLN A 70 2.67 4.87 -7.98
C GLN A 70 2.76 6.38 -8.26
N THR A 71 1.93 7.17 -7.59
CA THR A 71 1.93 8.63 -7.73
C THR A 71 3.22 9.26 -7.21
N GLN A 72 3.71 8.83 -6.04
CA GLN A 72 4.97 9.33 -5.47
C GLN A 72 6.19 8.94 -6.31
N ALA A 73 6.21 7.70 -6.81
CA ALA A 73 7.26 7.23 -7.71
C ALA A 73 7.28 8.03 -9.02
N ALA A 74 6.10 8.30 -9.60
CA ALA A 74 5.97 9.15 -10.78
C ALA A 74 6.48 10.57 -10.51
N LEU A 75 6.11 11.16 -9.37
CA LEU A 75 6.54 12.52 -8.98
C LEU A 75 8.06 12.63 -8.76
N ALA A 76 8.71 11.55 -8.32
CA ALA A 76 10.16 11.51 -8.11
C ALA A 76 10.94 11.28 -9.42
N SER A 77 10.37 10.54 -10.37
CA SER A 77 11.06 10.12 -11.62
C SER A 77 10.72 10.99 -12.83
N TYR A 78 9.52 11.58 -12.84
CA TYR A 78 9.04 12.50 -13.86
C TYR A 78 8.76 13.85 -13.22
N GLU A 79 9.15 14.91 -13.92
CA GLU A 79 8.83 16.28 -13.53
C GLU A 79 7.34 16.55 -13.78
N CYS A 80 6.49 16.08 -12.86
CA CYS A 80 5.06 16.29 -12.93
C CYS A 80 4.70 17.69 -12.39
N GLY A 81 4.07 18.52 -13.23
CA GLY A 81 3.61 19.85 -12.80
C GLY A 81 2.40 19.85 -11.87
N SER A 82 1.68 18.72 -11.76
CA SER A 82 0.53 18.58 -10.85
C SER A 82 0.39 17.15 -10.33
N MET A 83 -0.30 17.00 -9.20
CA MET A 83 -0.61 15.70 -8.60
C MET A 83 -1.44 14.79 -9.52
N ASP A 84 -2.41 15.36 -10.25
CA ASP A 84 -3.27 14.57 -11.14
C ASP A 84 -2.51 14.06 -12.36
N SER A 85 -1.54 14.84 -12.86
CA SER A 85 -0.60 14.37 -13.88
C SER A 85 0.22 13.17 -13.37
N ALA A 86 0.75 13.25 -12.15
CA ALA A 86 1.51 12.15 -11.54
C ALA A 86 0.66 10.88 -11.33
N LYS A 87 -0.62 11.02 -10.97
CA LYS A 87 -1.55 9.86 -10.87
C LYS A 87 -1.73 9.18 -12.22
N ASN A 88 -2.00 9.97 -13.27
CA ASN A 88 -2.22 9.44 -14.62
C ASN A 88 -0.96 8.74 -15.16
N ILE A 89 0.21 9.38 -15.03
CA ILE A 89 1.50 8.80 -15.45
C ILE A 89 1.80 7.53 -14.66
N GLY A 90 1.68 7.57 -13.33
CA GLY A 90 1.92 6.40 -12.48
C GLY A 90 1.02 5.22 -12.82
N TYR A 91 -0.25 5.48 -13.13
CA TYR A 91 -1.21 4.46 -13.55
C TYR A 91 -0.87 3.85 -14.92
N GLN A 92 -0.50 4.68 -15.91
CA GLN A 92 -0.09 4.20 -17.23
C GLN A 92 1.18 3.35 -17.17
N LEU A 93 2.21 3.83 -16.46
CA LEU A 93 3.46 3.09 -16.26
C LEU A 93 3.23 1.78 -15.49
N GLY A 94 2.37 1.81 -14.48
CA GLY A 94 2.02 0.63 -13.69
C GLY A 94 1.30 -0.46 -14.46
N ARG A 95 0.68 -0.15 -15.62
CA ARG A 95 0.01 -1.13 -16.49
C ARG A 95 0.95 -1.79 -17.51
N ARG A 96 2.13 -1.23 -17.76
CA ARG A 96 3.07 -1.79 -18.72
C ARG A 96 3.72 -3.06 -18.17
N THR A 97 3.67 -4.14 -18.95
CA THR A 97 4.20 -5.46 -18.58
C THR A 97 5.69 -5.44 -18.32
N ASP A 98 6.45 -4.67 -19.11
CA ASP A 98 7.92 -4.61 -19.02
C ASP A 98 8.37 -4.02 -17.67
N ILE A 99 7.69 -2.94 -17.26
CA ILE A 99 7.92 -2.27 -15.96
C ILE A 99 7.50 -3.18 -14.81
N GLN A 100 6.35 -3.86 -14.91
CA GLN A 100 5.91 -4.82 -13.89
C GLN A 100 6.91 -5.97 -13.74
N LYS A 101 7.42 -6.50 -14.85
CA LYS A 101 8.43 -7.56 -14.88
C LYS A 101 9.73 -7.10 -14.22
N ALA A 102 10.23 -5.92 -14.57
CA ALA A 102 11.42 -5.34 -13.96
C ALA A 102 11.25 -5.12 -12.44
N ILE A 103 10.08 -4.62 -12.00
CA ILE A 103 9.76 -4.49 -10.57
C ILE A 103 9.77 -5.86 -9.87
N SER A 104 9.17 -6.89 -10.48
CA SER A 104 9.15 -8.23 -9.89
C SER A 104 10.54 -8.84 -9.77
N GLU A 105 11.36 -8.73 -10.81
CA GLU A 105 12.74 -9.26 -10.82
C GLU A 105 13.60 -8.55 -9.77
N LEU A 106 13.52 -7.22 -9.68
CA LEU A 106 14.29 -6.44 -8.70
C LEU A 106 13.85 -6.75 -7.26
N MET A 107 12.56 -6.94 -7.00
CA MET A 107 12.08 -7.38 -5.68
C MET A 107 12.52 -8.82 -5.35
N GLU A 108 12.67 -9.69 -6.35
CA GLU A 108 13.16 -11.05 -6.15
C GLU A 108 14.65 -11.09 -5.79
N GLU A 109 15.45 -10.22 -6.40
CA GLU A 109 16.87 -10.04 -6.08
C GLU A 109 17.07 -9.64 -4.61
N GLU A 110 16.28 -8.67 -4.14
CA GLU A 110 16.25 -8.25 -2.72
C GLU A 110 15.60 -9.28 -1.79
N ARG A 111 15.15 -10.43 -2.33
CA ARG A 111 14.44 -11.49 -1.60
C ARG A 111 13.14 -11.01 -0.94
N ILE A 112 12.51 -9.95 -1.45
CA ILE A 112 11.20 -9.43 -1.01
C ILE A 112 10.07 -9.85 -2.00
N GLY A 113 10.41 -10.68 -2.99
CA GLY A 113 9.49 -11.24 -3.97
C GLY A 113 8.28 -11.98 -3.39
N ARG A 114 7.30 -12.26 -4.25
CA ARG A 114 6.03 -12.93 -3.86
C ARG A 114 6.28 -14.24 -3.11
N ARG A 115 7.21 -15.06 -3.59
CA ARG A 115 7.54 -16.36 -2.98
C ARG A 115 8.13 -16.20 -1.56
N HIS A 116 8.98 -15.21 -1.32
CA HIS A 116 9.52 -14.96 0.02
C HIS A 116 8.43 -14.50 0.97
N ARG A 117 7.54 -13.60 0.53
CA ARG A 117 6.39 -13.16 1.33
C ARG A 117 5.47 -14.32 1.69
N ILE A 118 5.18 -15.21 0.74
CA ILE A 118 4.41 -16.44 1.00
C ILE A 118 5.13 -17.33 2.01
N LYS A 119 6.45 -17.53 1.86
CA LYS A 119 7.25 -18.31 2.80
C LYS A 119 7.21 -17.70 4.20
N ARG A 120 7.43 -16.40 4.33
CA ARG A 120 7.33 -15.67 5.61
C ARG A 120 5.94 -15.79 6.22
N LEU A 121 4.90 -15.70 5.39
CA LEU A 121 3.53 -15.85 5.83
C LEU A 121 3.26 -17.25 6.38
N ARG A 122 3.72 -18.28 5.67
CA ARG A 122 3.72 -19.66 6.14
C ARG A 122 4.48 -19.79 7.45
N ASP A 123 5.69 -19.25 7.54
CA ASP A 123 6.49 -19.29 8.76
C ASP A 123 5.74 -18.61 9.94
N HIS A 124 4.98 -17.54 9.70
CA HIS A 124 4.14 -16.90 10.72
C HIS A 124 2.89 -17.71 11.09
N ILE A 125 2.35 -18.51 10.17
CA ILE A 125 1.21 -19.40 10.43
C ILE A 125 1.67 -20.64 11.21
N ASP A 126 2.78 -21.24 10.80
CA ASP A 126 3.33 -22.46 11.38
C ASP A 126 3.96 -22.19 12.77
N ASN A 127 4.59 -21.02 12.97
CA ASN A 127 5.15 -20.64 14.26
C ASN A 127 4.10 -19.94 15.15
N MET A 128 3.45 -20.72 16.01
CA MET A 128 2.38 -20.30 16.95
C MET A 128 2.74 -19.21 17.97
N THR A 129 3.95 -18.65 17.95
CA THR A 129 4.45 -17.73 18.99
C THR A 129 3.64 -16.44 19.10
N ASP A 130 3.08 -15.94 18.00
CA ASP A 130 2.19 -14.77 18.00
C ASP A 130 0.91 -15.05 17.20
N ARG A 131 -0.12 -15.52 17.92
CA ARG A 131 -1.45 -15.82 17.36
C ARG A 131 -2.08 -14.63 16.62
N GLN A 132 -1.82 -13.39 17.03
CA GLN A 132 -2.39 -12.21 16.37
C GLN A 132 -1.71 -11.94 15.03
N ALA A 133 -0.38 -12.09 14.96
CA ALA A 133 0.35 -12.01 13.69
C ALA A 133 -0.07 -13.12 12.72
N SER A 134 -0.26 -14.36 13.21
CA SER A 134 -0.75 -15.48 12.39
C SER A 134 -2.15 -15.21 11.83
N LEU A 135 -3.07 -14.68 12.66
CA LEU A 135 -4.44 -14.37 12.23
C LEU A 135 -4.47 -13.29 11.13
N LYS A 136 -3.69 -12.21 11.30
CA LYS A 136 -3.52 -11.20 10.25
C LYS A 136 -2.87 -11.77 9.00
N GLY A 137 -1.93 -12.70 9.17
CA GLY A 137 -1.30 -13.39 8.05
C GLY A 137 -2.29 -14.20 7.21
N ILE A 138 -3.15 -14.99 7.88
CA ILE A 138 -4.23 -15.74 7.24
C ILE A 138 -5.21 -14.80 6.52
N ASP A 139 -5.58 -13.68 7.15
CA ASP A 139 -6.50 -12.71 6.54
C ASP A 139 -5.92 -12.09 5.25
N ILE A 140 -4.64 -11.72 5.28
CA ILE A 140 -3.92 -11.23 4.09
C ILE A 140 -3.84 -12.33 3.01
N ALA A 141 -3.59 -13.60 3.38
CA ALA A 141 -3.57 -14.72 2.45
C ALA A 141 -4.93 -14.87 1.73
N ASN A 142 -6.02 -14.89 2.48
CA ASN A 142 -7.37 -15.02 1.96
C ASN A 142 -7.75 -13.85 1.04
N ARG A 143 -7.27 -12.63 1.33
CA ARG A 143 -7.44 -11.46 0.44
C ARG A 143 -6.61 -11.60 -0.84
N MET A 144 -5.41 -12.17 -0.77
CA MET A 144 -4.56 -12.42 -1.95
C MET A 144 -5.11 -13.52 -2.86
N GLU A 145 -5.75 -14.55 -2.29
CA GLU A 145 -6.40 -15.63 -3.05
C GLU A 145 -7.78 -15.24 -3.58
N GLY A 146 -8.34 -14.10 -3.15
CA GLY A 146 -9.65 -13.63 -3.55
C GLY A 146 -10.81 -14.42 -2.94
N ILE A 147 -10.55 -15.22 -1.89
CA ILE A 147 -11.58 -15.92 -1.11
C ILE A 147 -12.48 -14.87 -0.43
N TYR A 148 -11.89 -13.79 0.06
CA TYR A 148 -12.63 -12.59 0.43
C TYR A 148 -12.94 -11.76 -0.83
N ILE A 149 -14.10 -12.02 -1.42
CA ILE A 149 -14.73 -11.01 -2.27
C ILE A 149 -15.32 -9.98 -1.29
N GLU A 150 -14.59 -8.89 -1.04
CA GLU A 150 -15.19 -7.71 -0.43
C GLU A 150 -16.28 -7.21 -1.39
N LYS A 151 -17.49 -7.75 -1.23
CA LYS A 151 -18.68 -7.24 -1.91
C LYS A 151 -18.92 -5.85 -1.33
N GLN A 152 -18.31 -4.85 -1.95
CA GLN A 152 -18.69 -3.46 -1.72
C GLN A 152 -20.12 -3.32 -2.26
N VAL A 153 -21.09 -3.47 -1.37
CA VAL A 153 -22.48 -3.15 -1.68
C VAL A 153 -22.58 -1.64 -1.66
N THR A 154 -22.40 -1.02 -2.81
CA THR A 154 -22.66 0.40 -2.99
C THR A 154 -24.17 0.61 -2.88
N MET A 155 -24.64 0.96 -1.68
CA MET A 155 -26.03 1.38 -1.50
C MET A 155 -26.15 2.81 -2.01
N SER A 156 -26.50 2.99 -3.28
CA SER A 156 -26.95 4.28 -3.78
C SER A 156 -28.41 4.47 -3.36
N VAL A 157 -28.65 5.37 -2.41
CA VAL A 157 -30.01 5.83 -2.10
C VAL A 157 -30.35 6.93 -3.10
N ASP A 158 -31.38 6.71 -3.92
CA ASP A 158 -31.94 7.77 -4.74
C ASP A 158 -32.84 8.64 -3.88
N TYR A 159 -32.42 9.89 -3.66
CA TYR A 159 -33.19 10.85 -2.87
C TYR A 159 -34.45 11.35 -3.60
N GLY A 160 -34.51 11.23 -4.93
CA GLY A 160 -35.69 11.61 -5.71
C GLY A 160 -36.88 10.72 -5.38
N GLU A 161 -36.71 9.40 -5.52
CA GLU A 161 -37.75 8.41 -5.21
C GLU A 161 -38.18 8.47 -3.73
N LEU A 162 -37.25 8.75 -2.83
CA LEU A 162 -37.54 8.92 -1.40
C LEU A 162 -38.43 10.15 -1.13
N LEU A 163 -38.23 11.25 -1.85
CA LEU A 163 -39.05 12.45 -1.68
C LEU A 163 -40.45 12.28 -2.27
N GLU A 164 -40.57 11.61 -3.41
CA GLU A 164 -41.86 11.29 -4.03
C GLU A 164 -42.70 10.38 -3.12
N THR A 165 -42.10 9.28 -2.64
CA THR A 165 -42.77 8.37 -1.69
C THR A 165 -43.15 9.07 -0.39
N HIS A 166 -42.33 9.99 0.11
CA HIS A 166 -42.69 10.81 1.27
C HIS A 166 -43.90 11.72 0.99
N ALA A 167 -43.95 12.37 -0.17
CA ALA A 167 -45.09 13.21 -0.55
C ALA A 167 -46.39 12.41 -0.64
N ASP A 168 -46.35 11.21 -1.24
CA ASP A 168 -47.48 10.29 -1.33
C ASP A 168 -47.96 9.82 0.05
N LEU A 169 -47.04 9.49 0.95
CA LEU A 169 -47.37 9.11 2.32
C LEU A 169 -48.03 10.26 3.09
N VAL A 170 -47.56 11.50 2.91
CA VAL A 170 -48.18 12.68 3.52
C VAL A 170 -49.58 12.91 2.97
N ALA A 171 -49.77 12.80 1.66
CA ALA A 171 -51.08 12.93 1.03
C ALA A 171 -52.05 11.84 1.53
N ARG A 172 -51.59 10.59 1.61
CA ARG A 172 -52.40 9.46 2.11
C ARG A 172 -52.75 9.62 3.59
N LYS A 173 -51.80 10.08 4.40
CA LYS A 173 -52.05 10.41 5.81
C LYS A 173 -53.16 11.46 5.93
N ARG A 174 -53.13 12.50 5.11
CA ARG A 174 -54.14 13.56 5.12
C ARG A 174 -55.53 13.03 4.78
N GLN A 175 -55.65 12.24 3.71
CA GLN A 175 -56.92 11.59 3.34
C GLN A 175 -57.50 10.75 4.49
N LEU A 176 -56.65 9.94 5.15
CA LEU A 176 -57.08 9.13 6.29
C LEU A 176 -57.51 9.96 7.50
N MET A 177 -56.83 11.08 7.76
CA MET A 177 -57.23 12.00 8.83
C MET A 177 -58.60 12.63 8.53
N ASP A 178 -58.86 13.01 7.29
CA ASP A 178 -60.15 13.57 6.84
C ASP A 178 -61.28 12.52 6.94
N GLU A 179 -61.02 11.27 6.52
CA GLU A 179 -61.99 10.15 6.63
C GLU A 179 -62.35 9.82 8.08
N LEU A 180 -61.39 9.91 9.00
CA LEU A 180 -61.57 9.63 10.42
C LEU A 180 -62.08 10.85 11.22
N GLY A 181 -62.09 12.04 10.63
CA GLY A 181 -62.45 13.29 11.31
C GLY A 181 -61.48 13.67 12.43
N ILE A 182 -60.23 13.21 12.37
CA ILE A 182 -59.19 13.48 13.37
C ILE A 182 -58.39 14.69 12.90
N THR A 183 -58.24 15.70 13.77
CA THR A 183 -57.39 16.86 13.46
C THR A 183 -55.96 16.62 13.94
N GLU A 184 -54.96 17.25 13.30
CA GLU A 184 -53.55 17.13 13.73
C GLU A 184 -53.34 17.52 15.20
N LYS A 185 -54.20 18.39 15.73
CA LYS A 185 -54.20 18.82 17.14
C LYS A 185 -54.59 17.70 18.11
N ASP A 186 -55.39 16.74 17.67
CA ASP A 186 -55.81 15.59 18.50
C ASP A 186 -54.65 14.59 18.66
N ILE A 187 -53.78 14.48 17.64
CA ILE A 187 -52.59 13.62 17.65
C ILE A 187 -51.47 14.24 18.50
N GLU A 188 -51.27 15.56 18.43
CA GLU A 188 -50.26 16.26 19.24
C GLU A 188 -50.63 16.33 20.74
N GLY A 189 -51.92 16.21 21.09
CA GLY A 189 -52.44 16.28 22.46
C GLY A 189 -52.12 15.06 23.34
N GLU A 190 -51.90 13.88 22.75
CA GLU A 190 -51.55 12.66 23.50
C GLU A 190 -50.04 12.47 23.72
N GLY A 191 -49.21 13.31 23.09
CA GLY A 191 -47.77 13.41 23.33
C GLY A 191 -47.41 14.05 24.68
N LYS A 192 -48.12 13.73 25.77
CA LYS A 192 -47.68 14.06 27.12
C LYS A 192 -46.40 13.28 27.41
N LYS A 193 -45.27 13.94 27.14
CA LYS A 193 -43.95 13.79 27.78
C LYS A 193 -43.82 12.49 28.56
N HIS A 194 -43.52 11.38 27.89
CA HIS A 194 -42.81 10.33 28.61
C HIS A 194 -41.51 10.95 29.11
N PRO A 195 -41.25 10.91 30.43
CA PRO A 195 -39.97 11.37 30.95
C PRO A 195 -38.92 10.51 30.26
N ILE A 196 -38.17 11.14 29.35
CA ILE A 196 -36.92 10.60 28.84
C ILE A 196 -36.12 10.31 30.11
N CYS A 197 -35.98 9.03 30.43
CA CYS A 197 -35.07 8.58 31.46
C CYS A 197 -33.72 9.18 31.09
N GLN A 198 -33.32 10.20 31.83
CA GLN A 198 -31.97 10.72 31.81
C GLN A 198 -31.09 9.62 32.38
N SER A 199 -30.72 8.65 31.54
CA SER A 199 -29.63 7.74 31.84
C SER A 199 -28.39 8.61 31.98
N SER A 200 -28.03 8.83 33.24
CA SER A 200 -26.80 9.47 33.68
C SER A 200 -25.65 9.14 32.75
N ALA A 201 -25.20 10.14 32.00
CA ALA A 201 -23.94 10.12 31.30
C ALA A 201 -22.82 9.97 32.34
N GLY A 202 -22.42 8.73 32.59
CA GLY A 202 -21.16 8.41 33.25
C GLY A 202 -20.05 8.98 32.39
N ARG A 203 -19.46 10.09 32.85
CA ARG A 203 -18.23 10.66 32.28
C ARG A 203 -17.14 9.61 32.34
N SER A 204 -16.86 8.94 31.22
CA SER A 204 -15.63 8.18 31.03
C SER A 204 -14.47 9.17 31.06
N LYS A 205 -13.67 9.10 32.12
CA LYS A 205 -12.41 9.83 32.25
C LYS A 205 -11.51 9.43 31.08
N THR A 206 -11.11 10.41 30.27
CA THR A 206 -10.05 10.23 29.27
C THR A 206 -8.73 9.90 30.00
N PRO A 207 -7.96 8.91 29.53
CA PRO A 207 -6.62 8.68 30.05
C PRO A 207 -5.71 9.83 29.59
N LYS A 208 -5.06 10.49 30.55
CA LYS A 208 -3.96 11.41 30.29
C LYS A 208 -2.85 10.63 29.58
N THR A 209 -2.58 11.00 28.34
CA THR A 209 -1.34 10.63 27.65
C THR A 209 -0.18 11.36 28.35
N LEU A 210 0.59 10.61 29.14
CA LEU A 210 1.94 10.95 29.55
C LEU A 210 2.88 10.42 28.46
N TYR A 211 3.37 11.30 27.62
CA TYR A 211 4.65 11.09 26.94
C TYR A 211 5.59 12.17 27.46
N GLY A 212 6.55 11.73 28.26
CA GLY A 212 7.87 12.35 28.35
C GLY A 212 8.80 11.74 27.32
#